data_AF-A0A8T4WHU9-F1
#
_entry.id   AF-A0A8T4WHU9-F1
#
_cell.length_a   1.000
_cell.length_b   1.000
_cell.length_c   1.000
_cell.angle_alpha   90.00
_cell.angle_beta   90.00
_cell.angle_gamma   90.00
#
_symmetry.space_group_name_H-M   'P 1'
#
loop_
_entity.id
_entity.type
_entity.pdbx_description
1 polymer ?
#
loop_
_entity_poly.entity_id
_entity_poly.type
_entity_poly.pdbx_seq_one_letter_code
_entity_poly.pdbx_strand_id
1 'polypeptide(L)'
;MANMLGKMFKEYIFGISIVVLVIGVVVLLFGVLGMWLPEFLMDMFSLNEDILAWSLYILILGVVLTLFGVYYLYEFIKNKRFLLDELRTNKRSEFMKTHAELKKAARHLPSKYQKMLAEKEKELRVK
;
A
#
# COMPACT_ATOMS: atom_id res chain seq x y z
N MET A 1 24.67 1.47 1.49
CA MET A 1 23.56 2.08 2.26
C MET A 1 22.22 2.06 1.51
N ALA A 2 22.15 2.36 0.21
CA ALA A 2 20.90 2.29 -0.57
C ALA A 2 20.18 0.91 -0.55
N ASN A 3 20.93 -0.20 -0.53
CA ASN A 3 20.36 -1.55 -0.49
C ASN A 3 19.70 -1.93 0.85
N MET A 4 20.02 -1.26 1.96
CA MET A 4 19.35 -1.49 3.26
C MET A 4 18.02 -0.75 3.33
N LEU A 5 17.97 0.50 2.87
CA LEU A 5 16.75 1.31 2.83
C LEU A 5 15.67 0.65 1.98
N GLY A 6 16.00 0.18 0.78
CA GLY A 6 15.04 -0.53 -0.08
C GLY A 6 14.52 -1.84 0.53
N LYS A 7 15.31 -2.50 1.38
CA LYS A 7 14.92 -3.75 2.05
C LYS A 7 13.98 -3.47 3.22
N MET A 8 14.26 -2.43 4.01
CA MET A 8 13.38 -1.95 5.07
C MET A 8 12.07 -1.38 4.51
N PHE A 9 12.13 -0.59 3.43
CA PHE A 9 10.93 -0.05 2.79
C PHE A 9 9.95 -1.15 2.37
N LYS A 10 10.44 -2.29 1.87
CA LYS A 10 9.61 -3.46 1.52
C LYS A 10 8.98 -4.13 2.73
N GLU A 11 9.64 -4.08 3.87
CA GLU A 11 9.17 -4.69 5.11
C GLU A 11 8.03 -3.86 5.73
N TYR A 12 8.12 -2.54 5.62
CA TYR A 12 7.12 -1.59 6.11
C TYR A 12 6.15 -1.09 5.03
N ILE A 13 6.25 -1.55 3.77
CA ILE A 13 5.47 -1.01 2.65
C ILE A 13 3.96 -1.06 2.91
N PHE A 14 3.49 -2.09 3.61
CA PHE A 14 2.11 -2.23 4.06
C PHE A 14 1.73 -1.16 5.10
N GLY A 15 2.57 -0.95 6.10
CA GLY A 15 2.36 0.10 7.09
C GLY A 15 2.39 1.48 6.45
N ILE A 16 3.34 1.74 5.56
CA ILE A 16 3.47 3.00 4.83
C ILE A 16 2.24 3.25 3.95
N SER A 17 1.74 2.25 3.23
CA SER A 17 0.54 2.40 2.40
C SER A 17 -0.72 2.69 3.23
N ILE A 18 -0.85 2.08 4.42
CA ILE A 18 -1.91 2.44 5.37
C ILE A 18 -1.75 3.88 5.87
N VAL A 19 -0.55 4.28 6.27
CA VAL A 19 -0.29 5.64 6.76
C VAL A 19 -0.58 6.67 5.67
N VAL A 20 -0.14 6.44 4.44
CA VAL A 20 -0.43 7.31 3.29
C VAL A 20 -1.93 7.38 3.02
N LEU A 21 -2.65 6.26 3.12
CA LEU A 21 -4.10 6.23 2.95
C LEU A 21 -4.80 7.03 4.06
N VAL A 22 -4.40 6.85 5.32
CA VAL A 22 -4.97 7.61 6.45
C VAL A 22 -4.71 9.11 6.29
N ILE A 23 -3.48 9.49 5.96
CA ILE A 23 -3.12 10.89 5.69
C ILE A 23 -3.95 11.43 4.52
N GLY A 24 -4.04 10.68 3.42
CA GLY A 24 -4.84 11.05 2.25
C GLY A 24 -6.30 11.30 2.60
N VAL A 25 -6.91 10.41 3.39
CA VAL A 25 -8.30 10.55 3.85
C VAL A 25 -8.47 11.78 4.73
N VAL A 26 -7.55 12.02 5.68
CA VAL A 26 -7.60 13.21 6.54
C VAL A 26 -7.50 14.48 5.69
N VAL A 27 -6.52 14.55 4.79
CA VAL A 27 -6.34 15.71 3.89
C VAL A 27 -7.58 15.92 3.01
N LEU A 28 -8.18 14.85 2.51
CA LEU A 28 -9.42 14.91 1.73
C LEU A 28 -10.56 15.48 2.58
N LEU A 29 -10.73 15.04 3.83
CA LEU A 29 -11.72 15.58 4.75
C LEU A 29 -11.50 17.07 5.02
N PHE A 30 -10.25 17.50 5.25
CA PHE A 30 -9.94 18.92 5.39
C PHE A 30 -10.30 19.72 4.13
N GLY A 31 -10.04 19.19 2.93
CA GLY A 31 -10.45 19.80 1.67
C GLY A 31 -11.97 19.92 1.51
N VAL A 32 -12.73 18.87 1.85
CA VAL A 32 -14.20 18.88 1.80
C VAL A 32 -14.77 19.87 2.82
N LEU A 33 -14.32 19.80 4.08
CA LEU A 33 -14.78 20.68 5.14
C LEU A 33 -14.40 22.14 4.85
N GLY A 34 -13.23 22.41 4.26
CA GLY A 34 -12.83 23.76 3.87
C GLY A 34 -13.70 24.38 2.77
N MET A 35 -14.30 23.57 1.89
CA MET A 35 -15.23 24.05 0.87
C MET A 35 -16.68 24.16 1.36
N TRP A 36 -17.14 23.22 2.18
CA TRP A 36 -18.56 23.12 2.55
C TRP A 36 -18.88 23.77 3.90
N LEU A 37 -17.93 23.76 4.83
CA LEU A 37 -18.08 24.26 6.20
C LEU A 37 -16.84 25.09 6.60
N PRO A 38 -16.56 26.19 5.87
CA PRO A 38 -15.38 27.01 6.11
C PRO A 38 -15.35 27.60 7.53
N GLU A 39 -16.49 28.09 8.01
CA GLU A 39 -16.66 28.67 9.34
C GLU A 39 -16.30 27.69 10.47
N PHE A 40 -16.68 26.41 10.33
CA PHE A 40 -16.35 25.37 11.29
C PHE A 40 -14.85 25.14 11.41
N LEU A 41 -14.12 25.16 10.29
CA LEU A 41 -12.67 24.98 10.30
C LEU A 41 -11.93 26.22 10.82
N MET A 42 -12.44 27.42 10.55
CA MET A 42 -11.92 28.65 11.14
C MET A 42 -12.10 28.64 12.67
N ASP A 43 -13.27 28.27 13.18
CA ASP A 43 -13.54 28.27 14.62
C ASP A 43 -12.79 27.18 15.37
N MET A 44 -12.75 25.95 14.83
CA MET A 44 -12.09 24.82 15.50
C MET A 44 -10.55 24.87 15.44
N PHE A 45 -10.00 25.34 14.32
CA PHE A 45 -8.55 25.24 14.05
C PHE A 45 -7.88 26.61 13.86
N SER A 46 -8.62 27.71 14.02
CA SER A 46 -8.14 29.09 13.82
C SER A 46 -7.44 29.26 12.47
N LEU A 47 -7.95 28.59 11.43
CA LEU A 47 -7.38 28.66 10.09
C LEU A 47 -7.69 30.01 9.45
N ASN A 48 -6.69 30.55 8.75
CA ASN A 48 -6.81 31.82 8.07
C ASN A 48 -7.60 31.66 6.74
N GLU A 49 -8.29 32.72 6.29
CA GLU A 49 -9.06 32.71 5.03
C GLU A 49 -8.19 32.30 3.82
N ASP A 50 -6.90 32.66 3.84
CA ASP A 50 -5.93 32.25 2.84
C ASP A 50 -5.79 30.73 2.73
N ILE A 51 -5.86 29.98 3.84
CA ILE A 51 -5.76 28.51 3.80
C ILE A 51 -7.04 27.91 3.20
N LEU A 52 -8.19 28.53 3.46
CA LEU A 52 -9.46 28.08 2.92
C LEU A 52 -9.60 28.37 1.42
N ALA A 53 -8.97 29.42 0.90
CA ALA A 53 -8.87 29.65 -0.54
C ALA A 53 -8.13 28.50 -1.26
N TRP A 54 -7.26 27.77 -0.55
CA TRP A 54 -6.52 26.62 -1.08
C TRP A 54 -7.22 25.29 -0.85
N SER A 55 -8.41 25.28 -0.25
CA SER A 55 -9.21 24.08 0.05
C SER A 55 -9.42 23.18 -1.18
N LEU A 56 -9.60 23.77 -2.37
CA LEU A 56 -9.72 23.00 -3.62
C LEU A 56 -8.44 22.24 -3.95
N TYR A 57 -7.26 22.87 -3.80
CA TYR A 57 -5.97 22.20 -4.02
C TYR A 57 -5.72 21.11 -2.98
N ILE A 58 -6.07 21.37 -1.73
CA ILE A 58 -5.98 20.40 -0.62
C ILE A 58 -6.89 19.19 -0.92
N LEU A 59 -8.10 19.42 -1.43
CA LEU A 59 -9.02 18.35 -1.83
C LEU A 59 -8.40 17.50 -2.96
N ILE A 60 -7.91 18.13 -4.02
CA ILE A 60 -7.31 17.43 -5.16
C ILE A 60 -6.12 16.59 -4.68
N LEU A 61 -5.27 17.15 -3.82
CA LEU A 61 -4.13 16.43 -3.24
C LEU A 61 -4.58 15.24 -2.38
N GLY A 62 -5.61 15.43 -1.55
CA GLY A 62 -6.21 14.37 -0.74
C GLY A 62 -6.77 13.23 -1.58
N VAL A 63 -7.47 13.53 -2.68
CA VAL A 63 -7.98 12.53 -3.62
C VAL A 63 -6.83 11.73 -4.24
N VAL A 64 -5.80 12.41 -4.74
CA VAL A 64 -4.63 11.75 -5.34
C VAL A 64 -3.94 10.84 -4.32
N LEU A 65 -3.64 11.33 -3.12
CA LEU A 65 -3.01 10.54 -2.07
C LEU A 65 -3.85 9.33 -1.66
N THR A 66 -5.17 9.51 -1.55
CA THR A 66 -6.10 8.42 -1.21
C THR A 66 -6.11 7.37 -2.31
N LEU A 67 -6.19 7.76 -3.59
CA LEU A 67 -6.15 6.83 -4.71
C LEU A 67 -4.83 6.04 -4.74
N PHE A 68 -3.69 6.71 -4.54
CA PHE A 68 -2.39 6.04 -4.44
C PHE A 68 -2.35 5.08 -3.25
N GLY A 69 -2.79 5.51 -2.06
CA GLY A 69 -2.86 4.67 -0.88
C GLY A 69 -3.70 3.41 -1.10
N VAL A 70 -4.89 3.57 -1.69
CA VAL A 70 -5.80 2.46 -2.01
C VAL A 70 -5.15 1.52 -3.02
N TYR A 71 -4.55 2.06 -4.09
CA TYR A 71 -3.90 1.27 -5.12
C TYR A 71 -2.78 0.39 -4.56
N TYR A 72 -1.86 0.98 -3.79
CA TYR A 72 -0.76 0.24 -3.18
C TYR A 72 -1.24 -0.80 -2.15
N LEU A 73 -2.25 -0.45 -1.35
CA LEU A 73 -2.84 -1.37 -0.38
C LEU A 73 -3.50 -2.57 -1.09
N TYR A 74 -4.25 -2.29 -2.15
CA TYR A 74 -4.90 -3.32 -2.96
C TYR A 74 -3.89 -4.25 -3.63
N GLU A 75 -2.83 -3.71 -4.23
CA GLU A 75 -1.77 -4.50 -4.85
C GLU A 75 -1.08 -5.42 -3.82
N PHE A 76 -0.80 -4.90 -2.62
CA PHE A 76 -0.23 -5.68 -1.55
C PHE A 76 -1.14 -6.84 -1.12
N ILE A 77 -2.42 -6.57 -0.90
CA ILE A 77 -3.41 -7.60 -0.49
C ILE A 77 -3.56 -8.66 -1.57
N LYS A 78 -3.67 -8.25 -2.84
CA LYS A 78 -3.77 -9.16 -3.99
C LYS A 78 -2.56 -10.08 -4.08
N ASN A 79 -1.35 -9.52 -4.04
CA ASN A 79 -0.10 -10.28 -4.14
C ASN A 79 0.08 -11.23 -2.95
N LYS A 80 -0.26 -10.78 -1.73
CA LYS A 80 -0.23 -11.62 -0.53
C LYS A 80 -1.19 -12.80 -0.64
N ARG A 81 -2.43 -12.55 -1.07
CA ARG A 81 -3.45 -13.60 -1.20
C ARG A 81 -3.05 -14.63 -2.25
N PHE A 82 -2.63 -14.18 -3.43
CA PHE A 82 -2.14 -15.04 -4.50
C PHE A 82 -0.99 -15.95 -4.03
N LEU A 83 -0.02 -15.39 -3.30
CA LEU A 83 1.10 -16.16 -2.79
C LEU A 83 0.66 -17.18 -1.72
N LEU A 84 -0.23 -16.82 -0.80
CA LEU A 84 -0.74 -17.75 0.21
C LEU A 84 -1.60 -18.87 -0.38
N ASP A 85 -2.38 -18.58 -1.41
CA ASP A 85 -3.22 -19.57 -2.09
C ASP A 85 -2.35 -20.58 -2.85
N GLU A 86 -1.32 -20.14 -3.60
CA GLU A 86 -0.46 -21.11 -4.29
C GLU A 86 0.44 -21.91 -3.34
N LEU A 87 0.92 -21.30 -2.25
CA LEU A 87 1.70 -22.05 -1.25
C LEU A 87 0.91 -23.21 -0.61
N ARG A 88 -0.43 -23.17 -0.66
CA ARG A 88 -1.29 -24.28 -0.22
C ARG A 88 -1.39 -25.42 -1.24
N THR A 89 -1.11 -25.14 -2.51
CA THR A 89 -1.15 -26.14 -3.57
C THR A 89 0.07 -27.07 -3.48
N ASN A 90 -0.16 -28.38 -3.35
CA ASN A 90 0.90 -29.39 -3.27
C ASN A 90 1.32 -29.97 -4.63
N LYS A 91 0.68 -29.53 -5.73
CA LYS A 91 0.99 -30.04 -7.07
C LYS A 91 2.15 -29.26 -7.70
N ARG A 92 3.26 -29.97 -7.91
CA ARG A 92 4.48 -29.44 -8.56
C ARG A 92 4.23 -28.85 -9.96
N SER A 93 3.33 -29.46 -10.73
CA SER A 93 3.01 -29.03 -12.10
C SER A 93 2.22 -27.72 -12.17
N GLU A 94 1.32 -27.48 -11.19
CA GLU A 94 0.60 -26.21 -11.07
C GLU A 94 1.56 -25.13 -10.58
N PHE A 95 2.35 -25.42 -9.55
CA PHE A 95 3.36 -24.51 -9.00
C PHE A 95 4.40 -24.05 -10.03
N MET A 96 4.83 -24.92 -10.94
CA MET A 96 5.79 -24.55 -12.00
C MET A 96 5.21 -23.57 -13.03
N LYS A 97 3.89 -23.59 -13.29
CA LYS A 97 3.26 -22.67 -14.26
C LYS A 97 3.19 -21.25 -13.72
N THR A 98 2.92 -21.10 -12.43
CA THR A 98 2.76 -19.83 -11.72
C THR A 98 4.06 -19.34 -11.06
N HIS A 99 5.13 -20.14 -11.09
CA HIS A 99 6.41 -19.87 -10.42
C HIS A 99 7.02 -18.50 -10.73
N ALA A 100 7.03 -18.10 -12.00
CA ALA A 100 7.57 -16.82 -12.42
C ALA A 100 6.76 -15.64 -11.85
N GLU A 101 5.43 -15.78 -11.82
CA GLU A 101 4.52 -14.79 -11.25
C GLU A 101 4.63 -14.74 -9.72
N LEU A 102 4.77 -15.89 -9.06
CA LEU A 102 5.03 -15.99 -7.61
C LEU A 102 6.32 -15.32 -7.21
N LYS A 103 7.40 -15.55 -7.96
CA LYS A 103 8.69 -14.91 -7.69
C LYS A 103 8.61 -13.40 -7.88
N LYS A 104 7.84 -12.94 -8.88
CA LYS A 104 7.56 -11.51 -9.10
C LYS A 104 6.73 -10.92 -7.96
N ALA A 105 5.66 -11.59 -7.52
CA ALA A 105 4.82 -11.16 -6.40
C ALA A 105 5.60 -11.14 -5.07
N ALA A 106 6.33 -12.21 -4.76
CA ALA A 106 7.16 -12.34 -3.58
C ALA A 106 8.24 -11.25 -3.48
N ARG A 107 8.78 -10.79 -4.63
CA ARG A 107 9.79 -9.72 -4.68
C ARG A 107 9.26 -8.37 -4.17
N HIS A 108 7.96 -8.15 -4.25
CA HIS A 108 7.26 -6.95 -3.76
C HIS A 108 6.72 -7.15 -2.33
N LEU A 109 6.71 -8.38 -1.83
CA LEU A 109 6.26 -8.71 -0.49
C LEU A 109 7.42 -8.72 0.53
N PRO A 110 7.11 -8.57 1.84
CA PRO A 110 8.08 -8.64 2.93
C PRO A 110 8.91 -9.93 2.91
N SER A 111 10.10 -9.86 3.53
CA SER A 111 11.09 -10.94 3.58
C SER A 111 10.50 -12.28 4.08
N LYS A 112 9.49 -12.23 4.95
CA LYS A 112 8.74 -13.40 5.44
C LYS A 112 8.15 -14.24 4.30
N TYR A 113 7.49 -13.61 3.33
CA TYR A 113 6.84 -14.32 2.21
C TYR A 113 7.85 -14.88 1.22
N GLN A 114 9.00 -14.21 1.05
CA GLN A 114 10.11 -14.73 0.26
C GLN A 114 10.70 -16.00 0.89
N LYS A 115 10.83 -16.03 2.22
CA LYS A 115 11.26 -17.23 2.95
C LYS A 115 10.26 -18.38 2.81
N MET A 116 8.96 -18.10 2.93
CA MET A 116 7.91 -19.11 2.74
C MET A 116 7.93 -19.69 1.32
N LEU A 117 8.14 -18.87 0.30
CA LEU A 117 8.29 -19.34 -1.08
C LEU A 117 9.53 -20.24 -1.24
N ALA A 118 10.68 -19.82 -0.71
CA ALA A 118 11.92 -20.60 -0.78
C ALA A 118 11.82 -21.95 -0.05
N GLU A 119 11.05 -22.02 1.03
CA GLU A 119 10.78 -23.26 1.77
C GLU A 119 9.92 -24.22 0.92
N LYS A 120 8.86 -23.70 0.29
CA LYS A 120 8.05 -24.51 -0.64
C LYS A 120 8.80 -24.97 -1.89
N GLU A 121 9.67 -24.13 -2.44
CA GLU A 121 10.55 -24.50 -3.56
C GLU A 121 11.47 -25.67 -3.20
N LYS A 122 12.01 -25.67 -1.97
CA LYS A 122 12.82 -26.78 -1.43
C LYS A 122 12.00 -28.05 -1.24
N GLU A 123 10.80 -27.96 -0.68
CA GLU A 123 9.89 -29.11 -0.52
C GLU A 123 9.57 -29.76 -1.88
N LEU A 124 9.25 -28.95 -2.88
CA LEU A 124 8.85 -29.41 -4.22
C LEU A 124 10.04 -29.73 -5.13
N ARG A 125 11.28 -29.56 -4.65
CA ARG A 125 12.53 -29.72 -5.42
C ARG A 125 12.48 -28.95 -6.76
N VAL A 126 12.03 -27.71 -6.70
CA VAL A 126 12.00 -26.78 -7.84
C VAL A 126 13.21 -25.84 -7.69
N LYS A 127 14.03 -25.70 -8.74
CA LYS A 127 15.23 -24.84 -8.78
C LYS A 127 14.90 -23.47 -9.33
#